data_AF-A0AAQ0NC11-F1
#
_entry.id   AF-A0AAQ0NC11-F1
#
_cell.length_a   1.000
_cell.length_b   1.000
_cell.length_c   1.000
_cell.angle_alpha   90.00
_cell.angle_beta   90.00
_cell.angle_gamma   90.00
#
_symmetry.space_group_name_H-M   'P 1'
#
loop_
_entity.id
_entity.type
_entity.pdbx_description
1 polymer ?
#
loop_
_entity_poly.entity_id
_entity_poly.type
_entity_poly.pdbx_seq_one_letter_code
_entity_poly.pdbx_strand_id
1 'polypeptide(L)'
;MEELRHHLQQLPGDLQAEISAHVGDWGGMNYIEITDKHLHAVNLLISTKRALLLPEHIEFAQRWTQDDTRISPGNGGIVDLVAEIRSFMESIRFLEELKANLESLYPRVKEQIKEEERQRAERLAQEAAHRQAEEAARARAEAEAAARRLAEEQAAQQRAIEAALQLAQRQIEEAERALAQRQAEEARTREVESRRAVEVTYGPEASREIDDAIKVLRGTIEIAITDFSNAINPHGALDMSRLETIQNMSTTH
;
A
#
# COMPACT_ATOMS: atom_id res chain seq x y z
N MET A 1 47.75 4.80 -16.22
CA MET A 1 48.53 6.05 -16.04
C MET A 1 50.01 5.79 -15.82
N GLU A 2 50.37 4.88 -14.93
CA GLU A 2 51.77 4.53 -14.67
C GLU A 2 52.47 3.89 -15.87
N GLU A 3 51.78 3.02 -16.63
CA GLU A 3 52.33 2.38 -17.84
C GLU A 3 52.72 3.40 -18.93
N LEU A 4 51.85 4.38 -19.22
CA LEU A 4 52.19 5.46 -20.16
C LEU A 4 53.43 6.24 -19.69
N ARG A 5 53.47 6.62 -18.41
CA ARG A 5 54.61 7.35 -17.84
C ARG A 5 55.89 6.52 -17.91
N HIS A 6 55.79 5.22 -17.67
CA HIS A 6 56.91 4.29 -17.77
C HIS A 6 57.50 4.28 -19.19
N HIS A 7 56.67 4.13 -20.22
CA HIS A 7 57.14 4.15 -21.61
C HIS A 7 57.70 5.51 -22.04
N LEU A 8 57.13 6.62 -21.54
CA LEU A 8 57.68 7.95 -21.80
C LEU A 8 59.06 8.13 -21.16
N GLN A 9 59.27 7.59 -19.96
CA GLN A 9 60.56 7.65 -19.25
C GLN A 9 61.66 6.81 -19.92
N GLN A 10 61.30 5.80 -20.73
CA GLN A 10 62.25 4.98 -21.49
C GLN A 10 62.85 5.72 -22.69
N LEU A 11 62.26 6.83 -23.12
CA LEU A 11 62.77 7.62 -24.23
C LEU A 11 64.00 8.45 -23.84
N PRO A 12 64.91 8.72 -24.79
CA PRO A 12 65.93 9.77 -24.64
C PRO A 12 65.32 11.12 -24.25
N GLY A 13 66.03 11.90 -23.41
CA GLY A 13 65.54 13.18 -22.88
C GLY A 13 65.12 14.19 -23.96
N ASP A 14 65.84 14.22 -25.09
CA ASP A 14 65.52 15.11 -26.20
C ASP A 14 64.17 14.75 -26.85
N LEU A 15 63.89 13.46 -27.02
CA LEU A 15 62.59 12.99 -27.54
C LEU A 15 61.45 13.20 -26.54
N GLN A 16 61.73 13.06 -25.23
CA GLN A 16 60.75 13.40 -24.21
C GLN A 16 60.36 14.87 -24.28
N ALA A 17 61.34 15.77 -24.47
CA ALA A 17 61.11 17.20 -24.61
C ALA A 17 60.32 17.54 -25.89
N GLU A 18 60.69 16.94 -27.03
CA GLU A 18 59.96 17.10 -28.29
C GLU A 18 58.49 16.63 -28.18
N ILE A 19 58.26 15.43 -27.65
CA ILE A 19 56.91 14.90 -27.42
C ILE A 19 56.15 15.82 -26.47
N SER A 20 56.76 16.26 -25.38
CA SER A 20 56.12 17.16 -24.42
C SER A 20 55.74 18.51 -25.05
N ALA A 21 56.57 19.03 -25.96
CA ALA A 21 56.26 20.25 -26.70
C ALA A 21 55.05 20.08 -27.64
N HIS A 22 54.91 18.91 -28.26
CA HIS A 22 53.78 18.59 -29.14
C HIS A 22 52.49 18.24 -28.38
N VAL A 23 52.61 17.52 -27.27
CA VAL A 23 51.48 17.14 -26.42
C VAL A 23 51.00 18.34 -25.59
N GLY A 24 51.88 19.23 -25.16
CA GLY A 24 51.52 20.38 -24.31
C GLY A 24 50.94 19.95 -22.95
N ASP A 25 50.11 20.80 -22.34
CA ASP A 25 49.42 20.45 -21.11
C ASP A 25 48.31 19.41 -21.36
N TRP A 26 48.20 18.47 -20.43
CA TRP A 26 47.27 17.35 -20.43
C TRP A 26 46.59 17.18 -19.06
N GLY A 27 46.72 18.17 -18.18
CA GLY A 27 45.97 18.25 -16.93
C GLY A 27 44.46 18.22 -17.16
N GLY A 28 43.77 17.34 -16.44
CA GLY A 28 42.30 17.20 -16.52
C GLY A 28 41.78 16.35 -17.67
N MET A 29 42.63 15.85 -18.56
CA MET A 29 42.23 14.92 -19.62
C MET A 29 42.06 13.50 -19.09
N ASN A 30 41.18 12.72 -19.72
CA ASN A 30 41.03 11.31 -19.40
C ASN A 30 42.17 10.47 -20.03
N TYR A 31 42.39 9.25 -19.54
CA TYR A 31 43.53 8.45 -19.99
C TYR A 31 43.52 8.12 -21.49
N ILE A 32 42.33 7.97 -22.08
CA ILE A 32 42.19 7.68 -23.52
C ILE A 32 42.63 8.88 -24.33
N GLU A 33 42.14 10.07 -23.99
CA GLU A 33 42.52 11.34 -24.63
C GLU A 33 44.01 11.61 -24.51
N ILE A 34 44.57 11.37 -23.33
CA ILE A 34 46.01 11.50 -23.10
C ILE A 34 46.77 10.55 -24.03
N THR A 35 46.41 9.27 -24.07
CA THR A 35 47.10 8.27 -24.88
C THR A 35 46.99 8.58 -26.38
N ASP A 36 45.82 9.02 -26.84
CA ASP A 36 45.56 9.42 -28.22
C ASP A 36 46.41 10.63 -28.63
N LYS A 37 46.49 11.65 -27.76
CA LYS A 37 47.30 12.85 -28.00
C LYS A 37 48.79 12.52 -28.11
N HIS A 38 49.30 11.63 -27.26
CA HIS A 38 50.68 11.14 -27.34
C HIS A 38 50.91 10.34 -28.62
N LEU A 39 49.96 9.48 -29.01
CA LEU A 39 50.05 8.73 -30.26
C LEU A 39 50.08 9.65 -31.48
N HIS A 40 49.29 10.72 -31.48
CA HIS A 40 49.29 11.71 -32.55
C HIS A 40 50.64 12.45 -32.62
N ALA A 41 51.17 12.91 -31.48
CA ALA A 41 52.46 13.58 -31.41
C ALA A 41 53.61 12.68 -31.91
N VAL A 42 53.61 11.39 -31.51
CA VAL A 42 54.60 10.41 -31.96
C VAL A 42 54.51 10.17 -33.47
N ASN A 43 53.30 10.00 -34.03
CA ASN A 43 53.14 9.83 -35.48
C ASN A 43 53.60 11.04 -36.27
N LEU A 44 53.34 12.26 -35.77
CA LEU A 44 53.81 13.50 -36.37
C LEU A 44 55.35 13.54 -36.38
N LEU A 45 55.99 13.30 -35.24
CA LEU A 45 57.45 13.29 -35.11
C LEU A 45 58.11 12.25 -36.01
N ILE A 46 57.56 11.03 -36.08
CA ILE A 46 58.04 9.99 -37.00
C ILE A 46 57.97 10.50 -38.44
N SER A 47 56.86 11.10 -38.84
CA SER A 47 56.66 11.61 -40.20
C SER A 47 57.63 12.74 -40.53
N THR A 48 57.81 13.69 -39.61
CA THR A 48 58.74 14.82 -39.78
C THR A 48 60.19 14.35 -39.87
N LYS A 49 60.63 13.46 -38.97
CA LYS A 49 62.00 12.94 -38.98
C LYS A 49 62.27 12.05 -40.20
N ARG A 50 61.30 11.24 -40.65
CA ARG A 50 61.42 10.47 -41.90
C ARG A 50 61.51 11.36 -43.13
N ALA A 51 60.80 12.48 -43.17
CA ALA A 51 60.86 13.40 -44.32
C ALA A 51 62.26 14.02 -44.52
N LEU A 52 63.08 14.08 -43.46
CA LEU A 52 64.47 14.55 -43.50
C LEU A 52 65.47 13.46 -43.95
N LEU A 53 65.04 12.19 -43.96
CA LEU A 53 65.84 11.04 -44.36
C LEU A 53 65.57 10.66 -45.82
N LEU A 54 66.35 11.21 -46.73
CA LEU A 54 66.37 10.77 -48.13
C LEU A 54 67.08 9.41 -48.26
N PRO A 55 66.66 8.52 -49.19
CA PRO A 55 67.31 7.22 -49.41
C PRO A 55 68.83 7.34 -49.59
N GLU A 56 69.27 8.37 -50.31
CA GLU A 56 70.69 8.64 -50.57
C GLU A 56 71.46 8.96 -49.27
N HIS A 57 70.83 9.66 -48.33
CA HIS A 57 71.42 9.97 -47.02
C HIS A 57 71.56 8.71 -46.15
N ILE A 58 70.57 7.82 -46.21
CA ILE A 58 70.58 6.54 -45.47
C ILE A 58 71.69 5.64 -46.01
N GLU A 59 71.76 5.44 -47.32
CA GLU A 59 72.82 4.63 -47.95
C GLU A 59 74.21 5.18 -47.65
N PHE A 60 74.36 6.50 -47.69
CA PHE A 60 75.60 7.19 -47.36
C PHE A 60 76.03 6.95 -45.91
N ALA A 61 75.12 7.11 -44.95
CA ALA A 61 75.41 6.92 -43.52
C ALA A 61 75.69 5.46 -43.13
N GLN A 62 75.09 4.50 -43.86
CA GLN A 62 75.33 3.06 -43.68
C GLN A 62 76.66 2.61 -44.26
N ARG A 63 77.07 3.20 -45.40
CA ARG A 63 78.35 2.90 -46.05
C ARG A 63 79.55 3.47 -45.29
N TRP A 64 79.34 4.58 -44.58
CA TRP A 64 80.39 5.26 -43.81
C TRP A 64 80.71 4.49 -42.52
N THR A 65 81.91 3.94 -42.38
CA THR A 65 82.32 3.17 -41.19
C THR A 65 83.13 4.01 -40.21
N GLN A 66 83.30 3.56 -38.96
CA GLN A 66 84.14 4.25 -37.98
C GLN A 66 85.59 4.41 -38.47
N ASP A 67 86.09 3.53 -39.33
CA ASP A 67 87.45 3.62 -39.88
C ASP A 67 87.61 4.79 -40.89
N ASP A 68 86.54 5.22 -41.55
CA ASP A 68 86.56 6.38 -42.46
C ASP A 68 86.68 7.73 -41.73
N THR A 69 86.45 7.75 -40.40
CA THR A 69 86.62 8.95 -39.55
C THR A 69 88.09 9.23 -39.21
N ARG A 70 88.97 8.23 -39.37
CA ARG A 70 90.39 8.33 -38.98
C ARG A 70 91.32 8.89 -40.06
N ILE A 71 90.85 9.08 -41.30
CA ILE A 71 91.75 9.11 -42.47
C ILE A 71 92.01 10.50 -43.09
N SER A 72 91.32 11.61 -42.78
CA SER A 72 91.77 12.93 -43.29
C SER A 72 91.30 14.17 -42.52
N PRO A 73 92.20 15.16 -42.30
CA PRO A 73 91.81 16.48 -41.83
C PRO A 73 91.02 17.20 -42.93
N GLY A 74 89.76 17.54 -42.63
CA GLY A 74 88.82 18.18 -43.58
C GLY A 74 87.41 17.58 -43.61
N ASN A 75 87.19 16.42 -42.99
CA ASN A 75 85.92 15.68 -43.05
C ASN A 75 84.89 16.06 -41.97
N GLY A 76 85.12 17.12 -41.18
CA GLY A 76 84.27 17.49 -40.04
C GLY A 76 82.78 17.59 -40.38
N GLY A 77 82.44 18.34 -41.43
CA GLY A 77 81.04 18.52 -41.84
C GLY A 77 80.35 17.24 -42.34
N ILE A 78 81.11 16.25 -42.81
CA ILE A 78 80.52 14.99 -43.27
C ILE A 78 80.32 14.00 -42.11
N VAL A 79 81.24 14.01 -41.14
CA VAL A 79 81.08 13.26 -39.89
C VAL A 79 79.86 13.77 -39.12
N ASP A 80 79.65 15.09 -39.07
CA ASP A 80 78.48 15.71 -38.44
C ASP A 80 77.18 15.30 -39.14
N LEU A 81 77.16 15.33 -40.49
CA LEU A 81 75.99 14.89 -41.28
C LEU A 81 75.66 13.40 -41.05
N VAL A 82 76.66 12.51 -41.04
CA VAL A 82 76.45 11.09 -40.79
C VAL A 82 75.96 10.84 -39.35
N ALA A 83 76.46 11.59 -38.38
CA ALA A 83 76.00 11.54 -37.00
C ALA A 83 74.54 12.01 -36.86
N GLU A 84 74.16 13.08 -37.55
CA GLU A 84 72.79 13.60 -37.57
C GLU A 84 71.81 12.60 -38.21
N ILE A 85 72.18 12.01 -39.35
CA ILE A 85 71.37 10.97 -40.02
C ILE A 85 71.15 9.76 -39.11
N ARG A 86 72.21 9.29 -38.43
CA ARG A 86 72.09 8.17 -37.47
C ARG A 86 71.22 8.53 -36.29
N SER A 87 71.36 9.74 -35.76
CA SER A 87 70.51 10.25 -34.68
C SER A 87 69.03 10.27 -35.07
N PHE A 88 68.70 10.68 -36.30
CA PHE A 88 67.32 10.62 -36.80
C PHE A 88 66.82 9.17 -36.97
N MET A 89 67.64 8.26 -37.47
CA MET A 89 67.28 6.84 -37.59
C MET A 89 67.01 6.20 -36.21
N GLU A 90 67.86 6.46 -35.22
CA GLU A 90 67.66 5.98 -33.85
C GLU A 90 66.43 6.62 -33.21
N SER A 91 66.22 7.92 -33.43
CA SER A 91 65.04 8.62 -32.94
C SER A 91 63.75 8.02 -33.48
N ILE A 92 63.69 7.72 -34.79
CA ILE A 92 62.54 7.06 -35.41
C ILE A 92 62.32 5.67 -34.79
N ARG A 93 63.38 4.90 -34.54
CA ARG A 93 63.27 3.59 -33.89
C ARG A 93 62.64 3.70 -32.49
N PHE A 94 63.11 4.62 -31.65
CA PHE A 94 62.54 4.84 -30.31
C PHE A 94 61.07 5.29 -30.37
N LEU A 95 60.73 6.16 -31.32
CA LEU A 95 59.36 6.63 -31.53
C LEU A 95 58.44 5.50 -32.05
N GLU A 96 58.93 4.61 -32.91
CA GLU A 96 58.18 3.44 -33.38
C GLU A 96 57.90 2.44 -32.26
N GLU A 97 58.87 2.21 -31.37
CA GLU A 97 58.69 1.38 -30.19
C GLU A 97 57.66 1.99 -29.23
N LEU A 98 57.74 3.30 -28.96
CA LEU A 98 56.73 3.99 -28.17
C LEU A 98 55.36 3.90 -28.85
N LYS A 99 55.28 4.12 -30.17
CA LYS A 99 54.03 4.01 -30.93
C LYS A 99 53.40 2.63 -30.74
N ALA A 100 54.16 1.55 -30.92
CA ALA A 100 53.66 0.19 -30.74
C ALA A 100 53.13 -0.05 -29.31
N ASN A 101 53.83 0.49 -28.31
CA ASN A 101 53.38 0.42 -26.91
C ASN A 101 52.06 1.19 -26.72
N LEU A 102 51.96 2.42 -27.23
CA LEU A 102 50.73 3.23 -27.14
C LEU A 102 49.55 2.59 -27.89
N GLU A 103 49.76 2.05 -29.08
CA GLU A 103 48.75 1.33 -29.87
C GLU A 103 48.26 0.07 -29.16
N SER A 104 49.11 -0.56 -28.34
CA SER A 104 48.73 -1.71 -27.52
C SER A 104 48.00 -1.30 -26.22
N LEU A 105 48.35 -0.16 -25.65
CA LEU A 105 47.75 0.36 -24.42
C LEU A 105 46.37 0.98 -24.64
N TYR A 106 46.20 1.71 -25.75
CA TYR A 106 44.95 2.39 -26.10
C TYR A 106 43.71 1.47 -26.06
N PRO A 107 43.68 0.31 -26.75
CA PRO A 107 42.51 -0.56 -26.74
C PRO A 107 42.27 -1.17 -25.36
N ARG A 108 43.33 -1.49 -24.60
CA ARG A 108 43.21 -2.04 -23.25
C ARG A 108 42.51 -1.07 -22.32
N VAL A 109 42.91 0.20 -22.30
CA VAL A 109 42.26 1.17 -21.41
C VAL A 109 40.88 1.56 -21.89
N LYS A 110 40.66 1.63 -23.20
CA LYS A 110 39.32 1.82 -23.75
C LYS A 110 38.35 0.73 -23.29
N GLU A 111 38.80 -0.53 -23.27
CA GLU A 111 37.96 -1.64 -22.85
C GLU A 111 37.77 -1.68 -21.33
N GLN A 112 38.81 -1.37 -20.55
CA GLN A 112 38.69 -1.22 -19.09
C GLN A 112 37.64 -0.18 -18.69
N ILE A 113 37.65 1.00 -19.34
CA ILE A 113 36.67 2.06 -19.03
C ILE A 113 35.25 1.62 -19.34
N LYS A 114 35.03 0.96 -20.49
CA LYS A 114 33.70 0.41 -20.83
C LYS A 114 33.25 -0.64 -19.82
N GLU A 115 34.17 -1.49 -19.37
CA GLU A 115 33.86 -2.54 -18.40
C GLU A 115 33.49 -1.93 -17.05
N GLU A 116 34.22 -0.92 -16.60
CA GLU A 116 33.85 -0.16 -15.40
C GLU A 116 32.47 0.49 -15.52
N GLU A 117 32.15 1.09 -16.67
CA GLU A 117 30.84 1.68 -16.92
C GLU A 117 29.73 0.63 -16.89
N ARG A 118 29.96 -0.55 -17.49
CA ARG A 118 29.02 -1.68 -17.43
C ARG A 118 28.82 -2.15 -15.99
N GLN A 119 29.89 -2.34 -15.23
CA GLN A 119 29.81 -2.74 -13.83
C GLN A 119 29.12 -1.69 -12.95
N ARG A 120 29.32 -0.40 -13.23
CA ARG A 120 28.60 0.68 -12.55
C ARG A 120 27.12 0.65 -12.89
N ALA A 121 26.77 0.50 -14.16
CA ALA A 121 25.39 0.40 -14.61
C ALA A 121 24.69 -0.84 -14.03
N GLU A 122 25.38 -1.97 -13.99
CA GLU A 122 24.87 -3.21 -13.41
C GLU A 122 24.63 -3.07 -11.90
N ARG A 123 25.58 -2.49 -11.16
CA ARG A 123 25.39 -2.21 -9.73
C ARG A 123 24.19 -1.30 -9.48
N LEU A 124 24.04 -0.22 -10.25
CA LEU A 124 22.90 0.67 -10.14
C LEU A 124 21.58 -0.04 -10.44
N ALA A 125 21.56 -0.92 -11.44
CA ALA A 125 20.39 -1.73 -11.77
C ALA A 125 20.05 -2.74 -10.66
N GLN A 126 21.06 -3.41 -10.10
CA GLN A 126 20.90 -4.34 -8.97
C GLN A 126 20.40 -3.62 -7.72
N GLU A 127 20.95 -2.45 -7.38
CA GLU A 127 20.49 -1.64 -6.25
C GLU A 127 19.06 -1.13 -6.45
N ALA A 128 18.68 -0.75 -7.67
CA ALA A 128 17.31 -0.36 -7.99
C ALA A 128 16.35 -1.55 -7.86
N ALA A 129 16.71 -2.72 -8.39
CA ALA A 129 15.92 -3.93 -8.26
C ALA A 129 15.78 -4.39 -6.81
N HIS A 130 16.85 -4.31 -6.02
CA HIS A 130 16.84 -4.64 -4.60
C HIS A 130 15.89 -3.71 -3.83
N ARG A 131 15.99 -2.39 -4.04
CA ARG A 131 15.08 -1.41 -3.41
C ARG A 131 13.63 -1.69 -3.76
N GLN A 132 13.33 -1.96 -5.04
CA GLN A 132 11.96 -2.31 -5.45
C GLN A 132 11.47 -3.61 -4.80
N ALA A 133 12.32 -4.63 -4.72
CA ALA A 133 11.96 -5.89 -4.06
C ALA A 133 11.69 -5.69 -2.56
N GLU A 134 12.50 -4.87 -1.89
CA GLU A 134 12.32 -4.55 -0.47
C GLU A 134 11.04 -3.75 -0.21
N GLU A 135 10.77 -2.72 -1.03
CA GLU A 135 9.52 -1.95 -0.95
C GLU A 135 8.29 -2.83 -1.21
N ALA A 136 8.37 -3.73 -2.20
CA ALA A 136 7.30 -4.69 -2.47
C ALA A 136 7.10 -5.68 -1.31
N ALA A 137 8.18 -6.13 -0.66
CA ALA A 137 8.09 -6.99 0.51
C ALA A 137 7.45 -6.27 1.70
N ARG A 138 7.82 -5.00 1.95
CA ARG A 138 7.21 -4.16 2.99
C ARG A 138 5.72 -3.93 2.72
N ALA A 139 5.35 -3.54 1.50
CA ALA A 139 3.96 -3.35 1.11
C ALA A 139 3.11 -4.63 1.29
N ARG A 140 3.67 -5.80 0.97
CA ARG A 140 3.00 -7.09 1.21
C ARG A 140 2.82 -7.39 2.69
N ALA A 141 3.85 -7.15 3.51
CA ALA A 141 3.76 -7.36 4.95
C ALA A 141 2.72 -6.42 5.60
N GLU A 142 2.66 -5.16 5.17
CA GLU A 142 1.65 -4.20 5.63
C GLU A 142 0.24 -4.63 5.20
N ALA A 143 0.05 -5.07 3.95
CA ALA A 143 -1.23 -5.57 3.47
C ALA A 143 -1.68 -6.82 4.22
N GLU A 144 -0.76 -7.75 4.52
CA GLU A 144 -1.07 -8.94 5.32
C GLU A 144 -1.43 -8.58 6.76
N ALA A 145 -0.70 -7.65 7.39
CA ALA A 145 -1.01 -7.18 8.72
C ALA A 145 -2.38 -6.48 8.79
N ALA A 146 -2.72 -5.68 7.77
CA ALA A 146 -4.04 -5.06 7.66
C ALA A 146 -5.16 -6.10 7.48
N ALA A 147 -4.94 -7.13 6.64
CA ALA A 147 -5.89 -8.22 6.46
C ALA A 147 -6.12 -9.01 7.75
N ARG A 148 -5.05 -9.27 8.53
CA ARG A 148 -5.15 -9.95 9.83
C ARG A 148 -5.97 -9.13 10.83
N ARG A 149 -5.73 -7.83 10.93
CA ARG A 149 -6.53 -6.94 11.82
C ARG A 149 -8.01 -6.96 11.46
N LEU A 150 -8.33 -6.86 10.18
CA LEU A 150 -9.72 -6.91 9.72
C LEU A 150 -10.39 -8.27 10.05
N ALA A 151 -9.66 -9.38 9.89
CA ALA A 151 -10.16 -10.70 10.26
C ALA A 151 -10.36 -10.84 11.78
N GLU A 152 -9.45 -10.30 12.60
CA GLU A 152 -9.58 -10.27 14.05
C GLU A 152 -10.77 -9.41 14.51
N GLU A 153 -10.97 -8.24 13.91
CA GLU A 153 -12.10 -7.37 14.17
C GLU A 153 -13.43 -8.04 13.83
N GLN A 154 -13.51 -8.70 12.66
CA GLN A 154 -14.70 -9.47 12.27
C GLN A 154 -14.97 -10.62 13.25
N ALA A 155 -13.94 -11.38 13.64
CA ALA A 155 -14.08 -12.45 14.63
C ALA A 155 -14.54 -11.91 15.99
N ALA A 156 -14.02 -10.76 16.43
CA ALA A 156 -14.44 -10.11 17.66
C ALA A 156 -15.89 -9.63 17.60
N GLN A 157 -16.31 -9.02 16.49
CA GLN A 157 -17.72 -8.63 16.28
C GLN A 157 -18.65 -9.83 16.31
N GLN A 158 -18.27 -10.93 15.67
CA GLN A 158 -19.09 -12.14 15.64
C GLN A 158 -19.24 -12.75 17.04
N ARG A 159 -18.15 -12.80 17.82
CA ARG A 159 -18.21 -13.20 19.24
C ARG A 159 -19.09 -12.27 20.07
N ALA A 160 -19.05 -10.96 19.82
CA ALA A 160 -19.89 -9.99 20.53
C ALA A 160 -21.38 -10.19 20.20
N ILE A 161 -21.72 -10.45 18.93
CA ILE A 161 -23.09 -10.77 18.50
C ILE A 161 -23.57 -12.07 19.17
N GLU A 162 -22.74 -13.12 19.14
CA GLU A 162 -23.07 -14.39 19.79
C GLU A 162 -23.28 -14.23 21.30
N ALA A 163 -22.41 -13.47 21.98
CA ALA A 163 -22.55 -13.19 23.41
C ALA A 163 -23.82 -12.40 23.73
N ALA A 164 -24.16 -11.38 22.93
CA ALA A 164 -25.38 -10.61 23.09
C ALA A 164 -26.64 -11.47 22.88
N LEU A 165 -26.60 -12.38 21.91
CA LEU A 165 -27.71 -13.30 21.64
C LEU A 165 -27.91 -14.31 22.78
N GLN A 166 -26.82 -14.85 23.34
CA GLN A 166 -26.89 -15.70 24.54
C GLN A 166 -27.44 -14.94 25.76
N LEU A 167 -27.07 -13.67 25.93
CA LEU A 167 -27.58 -12.85 27.03
C LEU A 167 -29.07 -12.57 26.86
N ALA A 168 -29.52 -12.27 25.64
CA ALA A 168 -30.94 -12.11 25.33
C ALA A 168 -31.74 -13.40 25.61
N GLN A 169 -31.21 -14.57 25.24
CA GLN A 169 -31.83 -15.86 25.57
C GLN A 169 -31.97 -16.07 27.09
N ARG A 170 -30.92 -15.76 27.87
CA ARG A 170 -30.98 -15.84 29.34
C ARG A 170 -32.04 -14.90 29.92
N GLN A 171 -32.14 -13.68 29.40
CA GLN A 171 -33.17 -12.71 29.85
C GLN A 171 -34.59 -13.22 29.54
N ILE A 172 -34.79 -13.86 28.39
CA ILE A 172 -36.07 -14.49 28.04
C ILE A 172 -36.38 -15.64 29.00
N GLU A 173 -35.43 -16.55 29.24
CA GLU A 173 -35.63 -17.66 30.19
C GLU A 173 -35.91 -17.17 31.62
N GLU A 174 -35.21 -16.13 32.08
CA GLU A 174 -35.44 -15.53 33.40
C GLU A 174 -36.83 -14.87 33.49
N ALA A 175 -37.25 -14.16 32.44
CA ALA A 175 -38.58 -13.58 32.36
C ALA A 175 -39.69 -14.65 32.32
N GLU A 176 -39.49 -15.74 31.57
CA GLU A 176 -40.40 -16.88 31.55
C GLU A 176 -40.53 -17.54 32.93
N ARG A 177 -39.41 -17.74 33.64
CA ARG A 177 -39.44 -18.25 35.02
C ARG A 177 -40.17 -17.31 35.97
N ALA A 178 -39.94 -16.00 35.86
CA ALA A 178 -40.64 -15.01 36.68
C ALA A 178 -42.15 -14.99 36.39
N LEU A 179 -42.56 -15.13 35.13
CA LEU A 179 -43.97 -15.25 34.74
C LEU A 179 -44.59 -16.54 35.28
N ALA A 180 -43.90 -17.68 35.19
CA ALA A 180 -44.37 -18.94 35.75
C ALA A 180 -44.53 -18.88 37.28
N GLN A 181 -43.61 -18.19 37.97
CA GLN A 181 -43.74 -17.94 39.41
C GLN A 181 -44.97 -17.10 39.74
N ARG A 182 -45.20 -15.99 39.01
CA ARG A 182 -46.42 -15.17 39.20
C ARG A 182 -47.68 -15.97 38.93
N GLN A 183 -47.74 -16.76 37.87
CA GLN A 183 -48.89 -17.63 37.60
C GLN A 183 -49.12 -18.66 38.70
N ALA A 184 -48.05 -19.24 39.27
CA ALA A 184 -48.16 -20.16 40.40
C ALA A 184 -48.64 -19.46 41.69
N GLU A 185 -48.19 -18.23 41.95
CA GLU A 185 -48.69 -17.41 43.06
C GLU A 185 -50.15 -17.03 42.86
N GLU A 186 -50.55 -16.58 41.67
CA GLU A 186 -51.94 -16.27 41.32
C GLU A 186 -52.86 -17.50 41.43
N ALA A 187 -52.37 -18.69 41.05
CA ALA A 187 -53.10 -19.94 41.24
C ALA A 187 -53.30 -20.25 42.73
N ARG A 188 -52.28 -20.01 43.57
CA ARG A 188 -52.38 -20.19 45.02
C ARG A 188 -53.31 -19.17 45.68
N THR A 189 -53.28 -17.92 45.26
CA THR A 189 -54.19 -16.89 45.80
C THR A 189 -55.63 -17.18 45.39
N ARG A 190 -55.89 -17.59 44.14
CA ARG A 190 -57.23 -18.05 43.71
C ARG A 190 -57.69 -19.30 44.45
N GLU A 191 -56.81 -20.25 44.77
CA GLU A 191 -57.16 -21.42 45.57
C GLU A 191 -57.51 -21.04 47.02
N VAL A 192 -56.78 -20.08 47.61
CA VAL A 192 -57.08 -19.54 48.94
C VAL A 192 -58.39 -18.75 48.93
N GLU A 193 -58.65 -17.95 47.90
CA GLU A 193 -59.92 -17.24 47.72
C GLU A 193 -61.09 -18.20 47.49
N SER A 194 -60.89 -19.27 46.73
CA SER A 194 -61.89 -20.33 46.52
C SER A 194 -62.19 -21.11 47.80
N ARG A 195 -61.19 -21.36 48.66
CA ARG A 195 -61.40 -21.91 50.01
C ARG A 195 -62.08 -20.93 50.97
N ARG A 196 -62.00 -19.63 50.69
CA ARG A 196 -62.63 -18.55 51.46
C ARG A 196 -64.00 -18.15 50.91
N ALA A 197 -64.50 -18.83 49.87
CA ALA A 197 -65.90 -18.79 49.48
C ALA A 197 -66.73 -19.44 50.60
N VAL A 198 -66.98 -18.64 51.64
CA VAL A 198 -67.93 -18.92 52.71
C VAL A 198 -69.29 -19.06 52.04
N GLU A 199 -69.86 -20.26 52.15
CA GLU A 199 -71.27 -20.51 51.85
C GLU A 199 -72.11 -19.69 52.85
N VAL A 200 -72.49 -18.47 52.47
CA VAL A 200 -73.35 -17.60 53.28
C VAL A 200 -74.76 -18.18 53.22
N THR A 201 -75.05 -19.09 54.15
CA THR A 201 -76.41 -19.49 54.48
C THR A 201 -76.97 -18.43 55.43
N TYR A 202 -77.96 -17.67 54.97
CA TYR A 202 -78.67 -16.72 55.83
C TYR A 202 -79.32 -17.48 56.99
N GLY A 203 -79.09 -17.00 58.22
CA GLY A 203 -79.69 -17.59 59.42
C GLY A 203 -81.22 -17.51 59.42
N PRO A 204 -81.91 -18.39 60.16
CA PRO A 204 -83.38 -18.52 60.13
C PRO A 204 -84.14 -17.24 60.51
N GLU A 205 -83.48 -16.32 61.22
CA GLU A 205 -84.04 -15.02 61.60
C GLU A 205 -84.10 -14.05 60.42
N ALA A 206 -83.02 -13.94 59.64
CA ALA A 206 -83.01 -13.11 58.42
C ALA A 206 -83.99 -13.63 57.37
N SER A 207 -84.13 -14.96 57.26
CA SER A 207 -85.12 -15.57 56.36
C SER A 207 -86.57 -15.24 56.78
N ARG A 208 -86.85 -15.17 58.09
CA ARG A 208 -88.16 -14.74 58.61
C ARG A 208 -88.43 -13.26 58.38
N GLU A 209 -87.44 -12.40 58.61
CA GLU A 209 -87.58 -10.96 58.34
C GLU A 209 -87.86 -10.67 56.86
N ILE A 210 -87.22 -11.41 55.96
CA ILE A 210 -87.49 -11.32 54.52
C ILE A 210 -88.92 -11.78 54.20
N ASP A 211 -89.37 -12.90 54.77
CA ASP A 211 -90.74 -13.39 54.56
C ASP A 211 -91.82 -12.44 55.10
N ASP A 212 -91.57 -11.82 56.26
CA ASP A 212 -92.49 -10.85 56.84
C ASP A 212 -92.49 -9.54 56.04
N ALA A 213 -91.33 -9.07 55.55
CA ALA A 213 -91.25 -7.94 54.63
C ALA A 213 -91.99 -8.19 53.30
N ILE A 214 -91.89 -9.41 52.76
CA ILE A 214 -92.63 -9.82 51.55
C ILE A 214 -94.15 -9.82 51.81
N LYS A 215 -94.60 -10.30 52.98
CA LYS A 215 -96.03 -10.25 53.35
C LYS A 215 -96.55 -8.82 53.48
N VAL A 216 -95.77 -7.93 54.11
CA VAL A 216 -96.14 -6.51 54.24
C VAL A 216 -96.22 -5.83 52.88
N LEU A 217 -95.27 -6.10 51.97
CA LEU A 217 -95.29 -5.57 50.62
C LEU A 217 -96.53 -6.03 49.85
N ARG A 218 -96.87 -7.32 49.94
CA ARG A 218 -98.08 -7.87 49.30
C ARG A 218 -99.36 -7.19 49.82
N GLY A 219 -99.50 -7.03 51.13
CA GLY A 219 -100.66 -6.34 51.71
C GLY A 219 -100.75 -4.87 51.27
N THR A 220 -99.59 -4.20 51.14
CA THR A 220 -99.53 -2.81 50.65
C THR A 220 -99.98 -2.71 49.19
N ILE A 221 -99.59 -3.67 48.34
CA ILE A 221 -100.04 -3.74 46.94
C ILE A 221 -101.55 -4.02 46.86
N GLU A 222 -102.09 -4.93 47.69
CA GLU A 222 -103.54 -5.21 47.72
C GLU A 222 -104.36 -3.99 48.16
N ILE A 223 -103.88 -3.22 49.13
CA ILE A 223 -104.50 -1.94 49.53
C ILE A 223 -104.45 -0.96 48.36
N ALA A 224 -103.30 -0.79 47.70
CA ALA A 224 -103.16 0.09 46.55
C ALA A 224 -104.08 -0.30 45.37
N ILE A 225 -104.26 -1.60 45.11
CA ILE A 225 -105.21 -2.11 44.11
C ILE A 225 -106.66 -1.78 44.51
N THR A 226 -106.98 -1.92 45.79
CA THR A 226 -108.33 -1.63 46.32
C THR A 226 -108.64 -0.13 46.26
N ASP A 227 -107.69 0.72 46.64
CA ASP A 227 -107.79 2.18 46.54
C ASP A 227 -107.91 2.64 45.09
N PHE A 228 -107.15 2.04 44.18
CA PHE A 228 -107.27 2.30 42.75
C PHE A 228 -108.66 1.89 42.22
N SER A 229 -109.15 0.70 42.58
CA SER A 229 -110.49 0.22 42.22
C SER A 229 -111.59 1.16 42.74
N ASN A 230 -111.48 1.62 43.99
CA ASN A 230 -112.40 2.57 44.59
C ASN A 230 -112.32 3.98 43.96
N ALA A 231 -111.16 4.40 43.47
CA ALA A 231 -111.01 5.67 42.75
C ALA A 231 -111.63 5.62 41.34
N ILE A 232 -111.72 4.44 40.71
CA ILE A 232 -112.31 4.27 39.38
C ILE A 232 -113.82 4.01 39.43
N ASN A 233 -114.35 3.43 40.52
CA ASN A 233 -115.78 3.14 40.65
C ASN A 233 -116.73 4.36 40.49
N PRO A 234 -116.42 5.59 40.94
CA PRO A 234 -117.22 6.79 40.64
C PRO A 234 -117.15 7.23 39.17
N HIS A 235 -116.18 6.70 38.41
CA HIS A 235 -116.03 6.92 36.97
C HIS A 235 -116.49 5.71 36.12
N GLY A 236 -117.19 4.75 36.74
CA GLY A 236 -117.83 3.58 36.12
C GLY A 236 -119.05 3.86 35.23
N ALA A 237 -119.12 5.06 34.63
CA ALA A 237 -120.08 5.43 33.61
C ALA A 237 -119.41 6.29 32.51
N LEU A 238 -118.22 5.88 32.06
CA LEU A 238 -117.66 6.36 30.79
C LEU A 238 -118.09 5.42 29.66
N ASP A 239 -119.33 5.63 29.25
CA ASP A 239 -119.88 5.51 27.90
C ASP A 239 -119.07 4.63 26.91
N MET A 240 -119.46 3.36 26.78
CA MET A 240 -118.95 2.42 25.77
C MET A 240 -119.12 2.95 24.33
N SER A 241 -119.94 3.98 24.10
CA SER A 241 -120.05 4.67 22.80
C SER A 241 -118.84 5.56 22.46
N ARG A 242 -117.97 5.90 23.42
CA ARG A 242 -116.70 6.62 23.13
C ARG A 242 -115.55 5.72 22.69
N LEU A 243 -115.57 4.42 23.02
CA LEU A 243 -114.57 3.46 22.57
C LEU A 243 -114.78 3.02 21.11
N GLU A 244 -116.03 2.91 20.64
CA GLU A 244 -116.33 2.65 19.22
C GLU A 244 -115.93 3.82 18.30
N THR A 245 -115.99 5.07 18.80
CA THR A 245 -115.57 6.25 18.03
C THR A 245 -114.05 6.29 17.82
N ILE A 246 -113.27 5.79 18.78
CA ILE A 246 -111.80 5.71 18.66
C ILE A 246 -111.39 4.52 17.79
N GLN A 247 -112.13 3.40 17.84
CA GLN A 247 -111.84 2.23 17.02
C GLN A 247 -112.18 2.42 15.53
N ASN A 248 -113.19 3.24 15.21
CA ASN A 248 -113.57 3.54 13.82
C ASN A 248 -112.77 4.69 13.17
N MET A 249 -111.96 5.43 13.93
CA MET A 249 -111.01 6.42 13.39
C MET A 249 -109.63 5.83 13.09
N SER A 250 -109.32 4.61 13.53
CA SER A 250 -108.07 3.91 13.21
C SER A 250 -108.18 2.94 12.01
N THR A 251 -109.32 2.90 11.31
CA THR A 251 -109.56 2.07 10.12
C THR A 251 -109.77 2.89 8.82
N THR A 252 -109.49 4.19 8.84
CA THR A 252 -109.36 5.02 7.64
C THR A 252 -108.08 5.87 7.71
N HIS A 253 -106.93 5.22 7.51
CA HIS A 253 -105.80 5.70 6.72
C HIS A 253 -104.71 4.62 6.64
#